data_AF-A0A2V7I857-F1
#
_entry.id   AF-A0A2V7I857-F1
#
_cell.length_a   1.000
_cell.length_b   1.000
_cell.length_c   1.000
_cell.angle_alpha   90.00
_cell.angle_beta   90.00
_cell.angle_gamma   90.00
#
_symmetry.space_group_name_H-M   'P 1'
#
loop_
_entity.id
_entity.type
_entity.pdbx_description
1 polymer ?
#
loop_
_entity_poly.entity_id
_entity_poly.type
_entity_poly.pdbx_seq_one_letter_code
_entity_poly.pdbx_strand_id
1 'polypeptide(L)'
;MGSAAESRSGPGGDHARDAGPAAGARGGSGAVAADASTARGARALSEQQFYSLYAWCLNPVLSVRELFDRLREELGRFERLGSWQQEESLVNLYLFVCAIGCAVADSSAGRAVVRWRRAWDGAVDLVCDLLVAGPPAAAGRWAALRAALEELMNIPLPMKALGETMRPPEAFRDQDLAHQDVIALARRLARTLPERETPVLIVGVRTAGAYFAPLVRALLAAEGWARVSWIAVRPELGLSRWEARQLRRLRHGDARVALVDDHADTGLTVRPMLERLARYGVRLDRVTLAMPLHRAGQWPPEGDRWA
;
A
#
# COMPACT_ATOMS: atom_id res chain seq x y z
N MET A 1 -51.89 -37.48 12.50
CA MET A 1 -52.18 -37.14 13.91
C MET A 1 -51.57 -35.76 14.12
N GLY A 2 -52.30 -34.66 14.34
CA GLY A 2 -53.61 -34.49 15.01
C GLY A 2 -53.39 -34.44 16.52
N SER A 3 -53.81 -33.43 17.30
CA SER A 3 -54.84 -32.36 17.16
C SER A 3 -54.27 -31.04 17.80
N ALA A 4 -54.67 -29.78 17.57
CA ALA A 4 -55.98 -29.08 17.61
C ALA A 4 -56.74 -29.26 18.96
N ALA A 5 -57.31 -28.25 19.63
CA ALA A 5 -57.38 -26.79 19.36
C ALA A 5 -57.71 -25.97 20.65
N GLU A 6 -57.77 -24.64 20.47
CA GLU A 6 -58.46 -23.52 21.19
C GLU A 6 -59.46 -23.84 22.34
N SER A 7 -59.82 -22.93 23.29
CA SER A 7 -60.50 -21.64 23.03
C SER A 7 -61.04 -20.89 24.29
N ARG A 8 -61.30 -19.56 24.17
CA ARG A 8 -62.30 -18.70 24.89
C ARG A 8 -62.12 -18.49 26.42
N SER A 9 -62.65 -17.46 27.13
CA SER A 9 -63.50 -16.25 26.88
C SER A 9 -62.90 -15.03 27.67
N GLY A 10 -63.26 -13.74 27.56
CA GLY A 10 -64.51 -13.00 27.25
C GLY A 10 -65.38 -12.80 28.51
N PRO A 11 -66.11 -11.67 28.78
CA PRO A 11 -66.40 -10.43 28.01
C PRO A 11 -66.03 -9.11 28.80
N GLY A 12 -66.42 -7.85 28.45
CA GLY A 12 -66.97 -7.22 27.22
C GLY A 12 -67.74 -5.89 27.45
N GLY A 13 -67.79 -5.01 26.43
CA GLY A 13 -68.64 -3.79 26.29
C GLY A 13 -68.22 -2.52 27.06
N ASP A 14 -68.60 -1.28 26.70
CA ASP A 14 -69.20 -0.64 25.48
C ASP A 14 -69.20 0.93 25.72
N HIS A 15 -69.67 1.94 24.94
CA HIS A 15 -70.46 2.11 23.70
C HIS A 15 -70.25 3.54 23.09
N ALA A 16 -70.52 3.74 21.78
CA ALA A 16 -70.90 5.03 21.10
C ALA A 16 -69.92 6.24 21.07
N ARG A 17 -69.94 7.20 20.09
CA ARG A 17 -70.63 7.35 18.77
C ARG A 17 -69.93 8.41 17.86
N ASP A 18 -70.16 8.27 16.55
CA ASP A 18 -70.20 9.25 15.43
C ASP A 18 -69.49 10.63 15.50
N ALA A 19 -68.65 10.94 14.49
CA ALA A 19 -69.03 11.83 13.36
C ALA A 19 -67.87 12.07 12.34
N GLY A 20 -68.19 12.15 11.05
CA GLY A 20 -67.36 12.79 9.99
C GLY A 20 -67.91 14.18 9.62
N PRO A 21 -67.45 14.87 8.53
CA PRO A 21 -66.86 14.29 7.30
C PRO A 21 -65.75 15.12 6.59
N ALA A 22 -65.40 14.66 5.37
CA ALA A 22 -64.98 15.44 4.19
C ALA A 22 -63.54 16.03 4.06
N ALA A 23 -62.90 15.61 2.98
CA ALA A 23 -61.56 15.94 2.48
C ALA A 23 -61.30 17.41 2.05
N GLY A 24 -60.02 17.82 2.02
CA GLY A 24 -59.59 19.11 1.44
C GLY A 24 -58.08 19.27 1.20
N ALA A 25 -57.69 19.37 -0.09
CA ALA A 25 -56.52 20.07 -0.67
C ALA A 25 -55.08 20.02 -0.05
N ARG A 26 -54.17 19.41 -0.83
CA ARG A 26 -52.85 19.94 -1.30
C ARG A 26 -51.94 20.79 -0.36
N GLY A 27 -50.77 20.23 -0.05
CA GLY A 27 -49.48 20.82 -0.50
C GLY A 27 -48.51 21.41 0.54
N GLY A 28 -47.21 21.24 0.30
CA GLY A 28 -46.14 22.13 0.81
C GLY A 28 -45.06 21.51 1.72
N SER A 29 -43.80 21.85 1.41
CA SER A 29 -42.69 22.01 2.37
C SER A 29 -42.24 20.83 3.27
N GLY A 30 -41.97 19.67 2.67
CA GLY A 30 -41.07 18.68 3.29
C GLY A 30 -39.60 19.07 3.11
N ALA A 31 -39.04 19.88 4.00
CA ALA A 31 -37.64 20.35 3.93
C ALA A 31 -37.02 20.62 5.31
N VAL A 32 -35.68 20.71 5.35
CA VAL A 32 -34.83 21.05 6.52
C VAL A 32 -34.80 19.99 7.64
N ALA A 33 -34.14 18.87 7.34
CA ALA A 33 -33.41 18.06 8.32
C ALA A 33 -32.16 17.42 7.67
N ALA A 34 -31.45 18.20 6.83
CA ALA A 34 -30.16 17.79 6.27
C ALA A 34 -29.06 18.04 7.30
N ASP A 35 -28.28 17.02 7.62
CA ASP A 35 -27.29 17.04 8.70
C ASP A 35 -26.17 18.08 8.46
N ALA A 36 -25.90 18.92 9.45
CA ALA A 36 -25.07 20.12 9.35
C ALA A 36 -23.55 19.85 9.44
N SER A 37 -23.12 18.66 9.00
CA SER A 37 -21.74 18.17 9.12
C SER A 37 -20.84 18.56 7.93
N THR A 38 -21.41 18.84 6.75
CA THR A 38 -20.67 19.00 5.47
C THR A 38 -20.11 20.42 5.24
N ALA A 39 -19.60 21.09 6.29
CA ALA A 39 -19.28 22.53 6.29
C ALA A 39 -17.79 22.87 6.44
N ARG A 40 -16.90 22.24 5.66
CA ARG A 40 -15.56 22.76 5.37
C ARG A 40 -15.15 22.34 3.94
N GLY A 41 -15.46 23.20 2.98
CA GLY A 41 -15.56 22.84 1.56
C GLY A 41 -14.21 22.63 0.86
N ALA A 42 -13.76 21.38 0.79
CA ALA A 42 -12.91 20.93 -0.31
C ALA A 42 -13.71 21.03 -1.62
N ARG A 43 -13.30 21.91 -2.54
CA ARG A 43 -13.94 22.02 -3.86
C ARG A 43 -13.40 20.92 -4.75
N ALA A 44 -14.02 19.74 -4.68
CA ALA A 44 -13.73 18.62 -5.56
C ALA A 44 -13.70 19.09 -7.03
N LEU A 45 -12.61 18.77 -7.71
CA LEU A 45 -12.44 19.08 -9.14
C LEU A 45 -13.36 18.17 -9.97
N SER A 46 -13.70 18.54 -11.21
CA SER A 46 -14.21 17.55 -12.15
C SER A 46 -13.13 16.50 -12.44
N GLU A 47 -13.54 15.31 -12.88
CA GLU A 47 -12.62 14.22 -13.21
C GLU A 47 -11.58 14.65 -14.26
N GLN A 48 -12.02 15.31 -15.34
CA GLN A 48 -11.15 15.90 -16.34
C GLN A 48 -10.19 16.94 -15.74
N GLN A 49 -10.66 17.81 -14.84
CA GLN A 49 -9.80 18.81 -14.17
C GLN A 49 -8.76 18.17 -13.26
N PHE A 50 -9.12 17.09 -12.56
CA PHE A 50 -8.20 16.33 -11.72
C PHE A 50 -7.11 15.66 -12.56
N TYR A 51 -7.47 14.83 -13.54
CA TYR A 51 -6.49 14.15 -14.40
C TYR A 51 -5.67 15.10 -15.27
N SER A 52 -6.17 16.31 -15.60
CA SER A 52 -5.36 17.35 -16.25
C SER A 52 -4.15 17.79 -15.42
N LEU A 53 -4.16 17.61 -14.09
CA LEU A 53 -3.01 17.89 -13.23
C LEU A 53 -1.86 16.87 -13.39
N TYR A 54 -2.10 15.78 -14.14
CA TYR A 54 -1.20 14.66 -14.35
C TYR A 54 -0.71 14.53 -15.80
N ALA A 55 -0.89 15.58 -16.62
CA ALA A 55 -0.41 15.60 -18.01
C ALA A 55 1.10 15.33 -18.17
N TRP A 56 1.89 15.54 -17.11
CA TRP A 56 3.32 15.19 -17.06
C TRP A 56 3.58 13.67 -17.06
N CYS A 57 2.61 12.82 -16.67
CA CYS A 57 2.76 11.36 -16.66
C CYS A 57 3.05 10.78 -18.06
N LEU A 58 2.74 11.53 -19.13
CA LEU A 58 3.08 11.19 -20.51
C LEU A 58 4.61 11.16 -20.77
N ASN A 59 5.42 11.70 -19.86
CA ASN A 59 6.87 11.48 -19.81
C ASN A 59 7.29 11.00 -18.40
N PRO A 60 7.29 9.69 -18.14
CA PRO A 60 7.57 9.14 -16.82
C PRO A 60 9.08 9.06 -16.47
N VAL A 61 9.97 9.64 -17.27
CA VAL A 61 11.43 9.63 -17.01
C VAL A 61 11.85 10.89 -16.23
N LEU A 62 11.32 11.04 -15.01
CA LEU A 62 11.63 12.16 -14.12
C LEU A 62 12.92 11.93 -13.31
N SER A 63 13.69 12.99 -13.09
CA SER A 63 14.79 13.01 -12.11
C SER A 63 14.28 13.05 -10.67
N VAL A 64 15.11 12.64 -9.70
CA VAL A 64 14.83 12.80 -8.26
C VAL A 64 14.47 14.24 -7.88
N ARG A 65 15.05 15.25 -8.54
CA ARG A 65 14.66 16.66 -8.36
C ARG A 65 13.20 16.89 -8.74
N GLU A 66 12.82 16.54 -9.96
CA GLU A 66 11.46 16.75 -10.47
C GLU A 66 10.43 15.92 -9.68
N LEU A 67 10.82 14.74 -9.18
CA LEU A 67 9.99 13.93 -8.31
C LEU A 67 9.74 14.58 -6.94
N PHE A 68 10.72 15.27 -6.35
CA PHE A 68 10.47 16.10 -5.17
C PHE A 68 9.53 17.27 -5.48
N ASP A 69 9.61 17.85 -6.67
CA ASP A 69 8.75 18.97 -7.07
C ASP A 69 7.30 18.49 -7.23
N ARG A 70 7.05 17.35 -7.91
CA ARG A 70 5.73 16.70 -7.97
C ARG A 70 5.22 16.23 -6.61
N LEU A 71 6.09 15.72 -5.75
CA LEU A 71 5.72 15.31 -4.39
C LEU A 71 5.28 16.50 -3.52
N ARG A 72 5.91 17.67 -3.65
CA ARG A 72 5.44 18.91 -3.00
C ARG A 72 4.11 19.39 -3.57
N GLU A 73 3.89 19.27 -4.88
CA GLU A 73 2.60 19.58 -5.51
C GLU A 73 1.45 18.70 -4.96
N GLU A 74 1.67 17.39 -4.78
CA GLU A 74 0.69 16.48 -4.15
C GLU A 74 0.38 16.87 -2.70
N LEU A 75 1.41 17.00 -1.86
CA LEU A 75 1.24 17.36 -0.45
C LEU A 75 0.51 18.69 -0.29
N GLY A 76 0.77 19.65 -1.18
CA GLY A 76 0.09 20.94 -1.21
C GLY A 76 -1.37 20.90 -1.70
N ARG A 77 -1.83 19.83 -2.37
CA ARG A 77 -3.23 19.71 -2.84
C ARG A 77 -4.09 18.73 -2.04
N PHE A 78 -3.50 17.69 -1.45
CA PHE A 78 -4.22 16.58 -0.79
C PHE A 78 -5.41 17.01 0.10
N GLU A 79 -5.19 17.93 1.04
CA GLU A 79 -6.20 18.43 1.99
C GLU A 79 -7.36 19.21 1.32
N ARG A 80 -7.24 19.57 0.04
CA ARG A 80 -8.22 20.36 -0.74
C ARG A 80 -9.01 19.51 -1.76
N LEU A 81 -8.67 18.22 -1.90
CA LEU A 81 -9.28 17.28 -2.83
C LEU A 81 -10.56 16.64 -2.26
N GLY A 82 -11.44 16.12 -3.14
CA GLY A 82 -12.55 15.25 -2.74
C GLY A 82 -12.08 13.85 -2.32
N SER A 83 -12.95 13.03 -1.71
CA SER A 83 -12.56 11.71 -1.16
C SER A 83 -11.87 10.79 -2.17
N TRP A 84 -12.48 10.51 -3.32
CA TRP A 84 -11.88 9.67 -4.36
C TRP A 84 -10.58 10.28 -4.92
N GLN A 85 -10.48 11.62 -4.94
CA GLN A 85 -9.28 12.33 -5.38
C GLN A 85 -8.15 12.23 -4.35
N GLN A 86 -8.47 12.11 -3.06
CA GLN A 86 -7.50 11.82 -1.99
C GLN A 86 -7.01 10.37 -2.07
N GLU A 87 -7.88 9.42 -2.42
CA GLU A 87 -7.49 8.02 -2.66
C GLU A 87 -6.49 7.94 -3.84
N GLU A 88 -6.82 8.54 -4.99
CA GLU A 88 -5.93 8.67 -6.16
C GLU A 88 -4.61 9.41 -5.82
N SER A 89 -4.68 10.55 -5.13
CA SER A 89 -3.49 11.31 -4.72
C SER A 89 -2.61 10.52 -3.75
N LEU A 90 -3.18 9.70 -2.87
CA LEU A 90 -2.43 8.83 -1.96
C LEU A 90 -1.66 7.72 -2.70
N VAL A 91 -2.23 7.16 -3.76
CA VAL A 91 -1.53 6.21 -4.65
C VAL A 91 -0.34 6.91 -5.33
N ASN A 92 -0.54 8.13 -5.83
CA ASN A 92 0.53 8.93 -6.43
C ASN A 92 1.65 9.26 -5.42
N LEU A 93 1.30 9.65 -4.19
CA LEU A 93 2.26 9.86 -3.10
C LEU A 93 3.11 8.60 -2.81
N TYR A 94 2.48 7.42 -2.75
CA TYR A 94 3.18 6.14 -2.58
C TYR A 94 4.13 5.84 -3.75
N LEU A 95 3.68 6.04 -4.99
CA LEU A 95 4.51 5.85 -6.19
C LEU A 95 5.72 6.79 -6.18
N PHE A 96 5.54 8.09 -5.90
CA PHE A 96 6.64 9.05 -5.79
C PHE A 96 7.63 8.67 -4.68
N VAL A 97 7.15 8.37 -3.49
CA VAL A 97 8.00 8.09 -2.33
C VAL A 97 8.82 6.81 -2.54
N CYS A 98 8.25 5.77 -3.14
CA CYS A 98 8.99 4.58 -3.55
C CYS A 98 9.95 4.85 -4.72
N ALA A 99 9.54 5.62 -5.74
CA ALA A 99 10.37 5.96 -6.90
C ALA A 99 11.63 6.75 -6.51
N ILE A 100 11.48 7.77 -5.67
CA ILE A 100 12.60 8.57 -5.14
C ILE A 100 13.54 7.69 -4.31
N GLY A 101 12.99 6.90 -3.37
CA GLY A 101 13.80 5.99 -2.54
C GLY A 101 14.59 4.96 -3.37
N CYS A 102 13.99 4.50 -4.46
CA CYS A 102 14.62 3.62 -5.45
C CYS A 102 15.73 4.33 -6.23
N ALA A 103 15.47 5.50 -6.82
CA ALA A 103 16.46 6.24 -7.62
C ALA A 103 17.65 6.75 -6.78
N VAL A 104 17.40 7.33 -5.60
CA VAL A 104 18.47 7.81 -4.71
C VAL A 104 19.39 6.67 -4.25
N ALA A 105 18.87 5.44 -4.10
CA ALA A 105 19.69 4.27 -3.75
C ALA A 105 20.74 3.91 -4.81
N ASP A 106 20.54 4.28 -6.09
CA ASP A 106 21.47 4.01 -7.19
C ASP A 106 22.61 5.03 -7.27
N SER A 107 22.41 6.22 -6.70
CA SER A 107 23.46 7.24 -6.60
C SER A 107 24.64 6.83 -5.73
N SER A 108 24.38 5.97 -4.74
CA SER A 108 25.27 5.37 -3.72
C SER A 108 26.61 6.08 -3.45
N ALA A 109 26.56 7.29 -2.90
CA ALA A 109 27.76 8.01 -2.45
C ALA A 109 27.62 8.60 -1.02
N GLY A 110 28.48 8.16 -0.11
CA GLY A 110 28.69 8.80 1.19
C GLY A 110 27.70 8.45 2.32
N ARG A 111 28.09 8.81 3.56
CA ARG A 111 27.30 8.54 4.78
C ARG A 111 25.99 9.34 4.86
N ALA A 112 25.93 10.51 4.23
CA ALA A 112 24.74 11.37 4.22
C ALA A 112 23.57 10.70 3.51
N VAL A 113 23.76 10.20 2.28
CA VAL A 113 22.74 9.49 1.50
C VAL A 113 22.25 8.24 2.24
N VAL A 114 23.14 7.50 2.91
CA VAL A 114 22.75 6.32 3.72
C VAL A 114 21.96 6.70 4.98
N ARG A 115 22.22 7.85 5.61
CA ARG A 115 21.40 8.35 6.72
C ARG A 115 20.04 8.82 6.22
N TRP A 116 20.01 9.58 5.12
CA TRP A 116 18.81 10.08 4.49
C TRP A 116 17.88 8.94 4.05
N ARG A 117 18.40 7.92 3.34
CA ARG A 117 17.62 6.75 2.89
C ARG A 117 16.90 6.08 4.06
N ARG A 118 17.58 5.87 5.20
CA ARG A 118 16.97 5.23 6.38
C ARG A 118 15.83 6.01 7.02
N ALA A 119 15.81 7.33 6.87
CA ALA A 119 14.70 8.16 7.33
C ALA A 119 13.59 8.21 6.26
N TRP A 120 13.97 8.21 4.97
CA TRP A 120 13.06 8.04 3.85
C TRP A 120 12.31 6.70 3.86
N ASP A 121 12.97 5.60 4.21
CA ASP A 121 12.36 4.28 4.40
C ASP A 121 11.22 4.36 5.45
N GLY A 122 11.30 5.26 6.43
CA GLY A 122 10.21 5.54 7.39
C GLY A 122 9.05 6.37 6.83
N ALA A 123 9.29 7.23 5.83
CA ALA A 123 8.22 7.91 5.09
C ALA A 123 7.54 6.96 4.08
N VAL A 124 8.31 6.03 3.49
CA VAL A 124 7.77 4.90 2.71
C VAL A 124 6.84 4.05 3.59
N ASP A 125 7.27 3.71 4.82
CA ASP A 125 6.41 3.03 5.79
C ASP A 125 5.13 3.82 6.10
N LEU A 126 5.22 5.12 6.38
CA LEU A 126 4.05 5.97 6.69
C LEU A 126 3.03 6.07 5.56
N VAL A 127 3.45 6.16 4.29
CA VAL A 127 2.50 6.22 3.15
C VAL A 127 1.89 4.86 2.84
N CYS A 128 2.63 3.76 3.03
CA CYS A 128 2.08 2.41 2.94
C CYS A 128 1.10 2.11 4.09
N ASP A 129 1.44 2.52 5.31
CA ASP A 129 0.56 2.45 6.49
C ASP A 129 -0.69 3.34 6.33
N LEU A 130 -0.68 4.36 5.44
CA LEU A 130 -1.87 5.12 5.05
C LEU A 130 -2.73 4.38 4.01
N LEU A 131 -2.13 3.81 2.96
CA LEU A 131 -2.85 3.06 1.92
C LEU A 131 -3.65 1.86 2.47
N VAL A 132 -3.23 1.29 3.60
CA VAL A 132 -3.92 0.17 4.27
C VAL A 132 -4.75 0.59 5.49
N ALA A 133 -4.87 1.90 5.76
CA ALA A 133 -5.61 2.42 6.91
C ALA A 133 -7.13 2.47 6.67
N GLY A 134 -7.91 2.18 7.72
CA GLY A 134 -9.30 2.64 7.78
C GLY A 134 -9.37 4.16 8.07
N PRO A 135 -10.42 4.88 7.60
CA PRO A 135 -10.48 6.34 7.68
C PRO A 135 -10.16 6.99 9.05
N PRO A 136 -10.59 6.45 10.21
CA PRO A 136 -10.28 7.06 11.51
C PRO A 136 -8.78 7.12 11.84
N ALA A 137 -7.97 6.21 11.29
CA ALA A 137 -6.53 6.18 11.52
C ALA A 137 -5.74 7.10 10.57
N ALA A 138 -6.35 7.58 9.48
CA ALA A 138 -5.66 8.31 8.43
C ALA A 138 -5.21 9.72 8.85
N ALA A 139 -6.04 10.48 9.58
CA ALA A 139 -5.77 11.88 9.89
C ALA A 139 -4.45 12.11 10.67
N GLY A 140 -4.16 11.28 11.68
CA GLY A 140 -2.90 11.36 12.43
C GLY A 140 -1.69 10.88 11.63
N ARG A 141 -1.87 9.85 10.79
CA ARG A 141 -0.80 9.34 9.91
C ARG A 141 -0.46 10.32 8.79
N TRP A 142 -1.45 11.05 8.27
CA TRP A 142 -1.27 12.12 7.28
C TRP A 142 -0.35 13.23 7.79
N ALA A 143 -0.64 13.79 8.97
CA ALA A 143 0.18 14.84 9.57
C ALA A 143 1.63 14.38 9.80
N ALA A 144 1.83 13.12 10.24
CA ALA A 144 3.15 12.53 10.40
C ALA A 144 3.89 12.32 9.07
N LEU A 145 3.21 11.77 8.03
CA LEU A 145 3.78 11.60 6.69
C LEU A 145 4.21 12.95 6.11
N ARG A 146 3.32 13.94 6.16
CA ARG A 146 3.55 15.26 5.60
C ARG A 146 4.75 15.95 6.27
N ALA A 147 4.80 15.97 7.60
CA ALA A 147 5.92 16.55 8.33
C ALA A 147 7.25 15.84 8.02
N ALA A 148 7.26 14.50 7.96
CA ALA A 148 8.46 13.73 7.61
C ALA A 148 8.94 14.02 6.19
N LEU A 149 8.04 14.10 5.20
CA LEU A 149 8.40 14.43 3.83
C LEU A 149 8.86 15.89 3.68
N GLU A 150 8.21 16.84 4.35
CA GLU A 150 8.62 18.25 4.37
C GLU A 150 10.02 18.42 5.01
N GLU A 151 10.38 17.67 6.07
CA GLU A 151 11.75 17.63 6.59
C GLU A 151 12.72 17.02 5.56
N LEU A 152 12.43 15.81 5.08
CA LEU A 152 13.36 15.00 4.28
C LEU A 152 13.65 15.59 2.90
N MET A 153 12.69 16.29 2.28
CA MET A 153 12.87 16.99 1.00
C MET A 153 13.69 18.29 1.12
N ASN A 154 13.97 18.76 2.34
CA ASN A 154 14.83 19.91 2.62
C ASN A 154 16.26 19.52 3.03
N ILE A 155 16.55 18.23 3.25
CA ILE A 155 17.91 17.76 3.54
C ILE A 155 18.73 17.76 2.23
N PRO A 156 19.89 18.45 2.17
CA PRO A 156 20.71 18.49 0.96
C PRO A 156 21.24 17.11 0.54
N LEU A 157 20.83 16.66 -0.65
CA LEU A 157 21.38 15.48 -1.32
C LEU A 157 22.48 15.89 -2.34
N PRO A 158 23.48 15.02 -2.62
CA PRO A 158 24.48 15.29 -3.65
C PRO A 158 23.84 15.49 -5.03
N MET A 159 24.41 16.36 -5.87
CA MET A 159 23.88 16.63 -7.21
C MET A 159 23.72 15.37 -8.08
N LYS A 160 24.59 14.35 -7.92
CA LYS A 160 24.40 13.04 -8.57
C LYS A 160 23.07 12.40 -8.16
N ALA A 161 22.76 12.36 -6.87
CA ALA A 161 21.53 11.77 -6.34
C ALA A 161 20.27 12.51 -6.77
N LEU A 162 20.35 13.83 -6.95
CA LEU A 162 19.26 14.65 -7.48
C LEU A 162 19.05 14.50 -8.99
N GLY A 163 20.07 14.00 -9.71
CA GLY A 163 20.06 13.77 -11.16
C GLY A 163 19.84 12.32 -11.59
N GLU A 164 19.78 11.35 -10.66
CA GLU A 164 19.32 10.00 -11.00
C GLU A 164 17.85 10.07 -11.46
N THR A 165 17.50 9.35 -12.53
CA THR A 165 16.13 9.25 -13.04
C THR A 165 15.40 8.04 -12.46
N MET A 166 14.09 8.17 -12.23
CA MET A 166 13.30 6.99 -11.89
C MET A 166 13.18 6.05 -13.08
N ARG A 167 13.07 4.76 -12.74
CA ARG A 167 12.65 3.71 -13.67
C ARG A 167 11.31 3.19 -13.16
N PRO A 168 10.20 3.46 -13.86
CA PRO A 168 8.91 2.86 -13.53
C PRO A 168 9.04 1.33 -13.53
N PRO A 169 8.54 0.62 -12.49
CA PRO A 169 8.49 -0.84 -12.47
C PRO A 169 7.80 -1.42 -13.69
N GLU A 170 8.30 -2.54 -14.21
CA GLU A 170 7.64 -3.29 -15.28
C GLU A 170 6.26 -3.78 -14.82
N ALA A 171 6.14 -4.13 -13.54
CA ALA A 171 4.90 -4.25 -12.77
C ALA A 171 3.78 -3.29 -13.19
N PHE A 172 4.08 -1.99 -13.22
CA PHE A 172 3.10 -0.91 -13.39
C PHE A 172 3.12 -0.33 -14.82
N ARG A 173 4.18 -0.60 -15.59
CA ARG A 173 4.39 -0.05 -16.94
C ARG A 173 3.97 -1.01 -18.05
N ASP A 174 4.27 -2.30 -17.87
CA ASP A 174 4.14 -3.34 -18.91
C ASP A 174 3.23 -4.51 -18.48
N GLN A 175 3.09 -4.75 -17.17
CA GLN A 175 2.31 -5.87 -16.61
C GLN A 175 0.90 -5.45 -16.11
N ASP A 176 0.55 -4.17 -16.20
CA ASP A 176 -0.75 -3.57 -15.79
C ASP A 176 -1.19 -3.93 -14.35
N LEU A 177 -0.23 -4.13 -13.44
CA LEU A 177 -0.51 -4.35 -12.02
C LEU A 177 -0.82 -3.03 -11.32
N ALA A 178 -1.68 -3.08 -10.30
CA ALA A 178 -1.95 -1.94 -9.42
C ALA A 178 -1.54 -2.22 -7.96
N HIS A 179 -1.64 -1.21 -7.09
CA HIS A 179 -1.34 -1.38 -5.67
C HIS A 179 -2.31 -2.38 -4.98
N GLN A 180 -3.53 -2.53 -5.53
CA GLN A 180 -4.51 -3.52 -5.12
C GLN A 180 -4.04 -4.96 -5.36
N ASP A 181 -3.26 -5.23 -6.41
CA ASP A 181 -2.69 -6.56 -6.67
C ASP A 181 -1.59 -6.92 -5.68
N VAL A 182 -0.79 -5.93 -5.27
CA VAL A 182 0.18 -6.08 -4.17
C VAL A 182 -0.55 -6.42 -2.86
N ILE A 183 -1.69 -5.78 -2.59
CA ILE A 183 -2.55 -6.10 -1.44
C ILE A 183 -3.16 -7.52 -1.57
N ALA A 184 -3.61 -7.92 -2.76
CA ALA A 184 -4.12 -9.27 -3.01
C ALA A 184 -3.05 -10.36 -2.86
N LEU A 185 -1.81 -10.06 -3.29
CA LEU A 185 -0.62 -10.89 -3.12
C LEU A 185 -0.23 -11.01 -1.64
N ALA A 186 -0.21 -9.89 -0.90
CA ALA A 186 0.04 -9.88 0.54
C ALA A 186 -0.99 -10.72 1.30
N ARG A 187 -2.29 -10.63 0.95
CA ARG A 187 -3.34 -11.48 1.52
C ARG A 187 -3.19 -12.97 1.19
N ARG A 188 -2.62 -13.31 0.03
CA ARG A 188 -2.28 -14.70 -0.31
C ARG A 188 -1.10 -15.20 0.54
N LEU A 189 -0.03 -14.41 0.62
CA LEU A 189 1.14 -14.68 1.46
C LEU A 189 0.76 -14.85 2.95
N ALA A 190 -0.13 -14.01 3.48
CA ALA A 190 -0.62 -14.08 4.86
C ALA A 190 -1.26 -15.44 5.22
N ARG A 191 -1.77 -16.19 4.23
CA ARG A 191 -2.36 -17.53 4.41
C ARG A 191 -1.36 -18.68 4.23
N THR A 192 -0.14 -18.40 3.79
CA THR A 192 0.95 -19.38 3.65
C THR A 192 2.03 -19.25 4.74
N LEU A 193 2.04 -18.12 5.44
CA LEU A 193 2.85 -17.90 6.63
C LEU A 193 2.22 -18.62 7.85
N PRO A 194 3.02 -18.93 8.90
CA PRO A 194 2.57 -19.65 10.10
C PRO A 194 1.92 -18.70 11.13
N GLU A 195 2.36 -18.75 12.40
CA GLU A 195 1.85 -17.91 13.50
C GLU A 195 2.23 -16.43 13.32
N ARG A 196 1.35 -15.50 13.75
CA ARG A 196 1.47 -14.05 13.54
C ARG A 196 2.60 -13.39 14.33
N GLU A 197 3.05 -14.10 15.35
CA GLU A 197 4.15 -13.82 16.27
C GLU A 197 5.51 -14.13 15.61
N THR A 198 5.51 -14.98 14.58
CA THR A 198 6.70 -15.34 13.80
C THR A 198 7.27 -14.09 13.12
N PRO A 199 8.56 -13.76 13.30
CA PRO A 199 9.16 -12.62 12.61
C PRO A 199 9.16 -12.85 11.09
N VAL A 200 8.80 -11.82 10.33
CA VAL A 200 8.78 -11.88 8.86
C VAL A 200 9.69 -10.79 8.30
N LEU A 201 10.59 -11.16 7.39
CA LEU A 201 11.31 -10.21 6.54
C LEU A 201 10.77 -10.30 5.10
N ILE A 202 10.19 -9.21 4.61
CA ILE A 202 9.86 -9.05 3.20
C ILE A 202 11.13 -8.58 2.48
N VAL A 203 11.56 -9.32 1.46
CA VAL A 203 12.73 -9.01 0.64
C VAL A 203 12.22 -8.65 -0.76
N GLY A 204 12.17 -7.36 -1.05
CA GLY A 204 11.84 -6.85 -2.38
C GLY A 204 13.03 -6.87 -3.31
N VAL A 205 12.92 -7.57 -4.43
CA VAL A 205 13.90 -7.47 -5.52
C VAL A 205 13.66 -6.15 -6.26
N ARG A 206 14.71 -5.34 -6.45
CA ARG A 206 14.59 -4.07 -7.18
C ARG A 206 14.59 -4.35 -8.68
N THR A 207 13.68 -3.79 -9.47
CA THR A 207 12.97 -2.53 -9.20
C THR A 207 11.63 -2.66 -8.45
N ALA A 208 10.73 -3.56 -8.83
CA ALA A 208 9.34 -3.57 -8.35
C ALA A 208 9.20 -3.84 -6.84
N GLY A 209 10.04 -4.71 -6.29
CA GLY A 209 10.09 -5.01 -4.86
C GLY A 209 10.39 -3.78 -3.96
N ALA A 210 10.90 -2.67 -4.50
CA ALA A 210 11.00 -1.41 -3.75
C ALA A 210 9.63 -0.78 -3.42
N TYR A 211 8.60 -1.12 -4.18
CA TYR A 211 7.22 -0.70 -4.00
C TYR A 211 6.44 -1.81 -3.27
N PHE A 212 6.62 -3.07 -3.69
CA PHE A 212 5.86 -4.19 -3.13
C PHE A 212 6.22 -4.48 -1.67
N ALA A 213 7.51 -4.53 -1.32
CA ALA A 213 7.95 -4.95 0.02
C ALA A 213 7.42 -4.07 1.18
N PRO A 214 7.44 -2.73 1.12
CA PRO A 214 6.86 -1.89 2.18
C PRO A 214 5.33 -2.02 2.25
N LEU A 215 4.62 -2.10 1.11
CA LEU A 215 3.15 -2.23 1.09
C LEU A 215 2.68 -3.60 1.63
N VAL A 216 3.40 -4.68 1.31
CA VAL A 216 3.21 -6.00 1.93
C VAL A 216 3.46 -5.94 3.44
N ARG A 217 4.53 -5.25 3.89
CA ARG A 217 4.81 -5.07 5.33
C ARG A 217 3.72 -4.28 6.04
N ALA A 218 3.21 -3.21 5.44
CA ALA A 218 2.14 -2.39 6.01
C ALA A 218 0.84 -3.19 6.15
N LEU A 219 0.43 -3.95 5.11
CA LEU A 219 -0.78 -4.75 5.18
C LEU A 219 -0.69 -5.85 6.25
N LEU A 220 0.44 -6.58 6.32
CA LEU A 220 0.61 -7.60 7.36
C LEU A 220 0.60 -6.97 8.76
N ALA A 221 1.24 -5.82 8.95
CA ALA A 221 1.17 -5.08 10.23
C ALA A 221 -0.29 -4.67 10.58
N ALA A 222 -1.06 -4.19 9.59
CA ALA A 222 -2.47 -3.83 9.77
C ALA A 222 -3.38 -5.05 10.03
N GLU A 223 -3.07 -6.21 9.46
CA GLU A 223 -3.75 -7.48 9.75
C GLU A 223 -3.35 -8.09 11.11
N GLY A 224 -2.38 -7.50 11.83
CA GLY A 224 -1.99 -7.87 13.19
C GLY A 224 -0.75 -8.76 13.31
N TRP A 225 0.12 -8.79 12.29
CA TRP A 225 1.41 -9.49 12.36
C TRP A 225 2.41 -8.67 13.19
N ALA A 226 2.83 -9.19 14.35
CA ALA A 226 3.51 -8.40 15.37
C ALA A 226 4.96 -7.99 15.01
N ARG A 227 5.61 -8.68 14.06
CA ARG A 227 7.07 -8.59 13.83
C ARG A 227 7.45 -8.61 12.35
N VAL A 228 6.80 -7.77 11.54
CA VAL A 228 7.09 -7.63 10.10
C VAL A 228 8.06 -6.49 9.83
N SER A 229 9.06 -6.76 8.98
CA SER A 229 10.04 -5.79 8.50
C SER A 229 10.30 -6.01 7.00
N TRP A 230 10.88 -5.03 6.31
CA TRP A 230 11.21 -5.15 4.89
C TRP A 230 12.62 -4.67 4.56
N ILE A 231 13.16 -5.13 3.43
CA ILE A 231 14.30 -4.55 2.72
C ILE A 231 14.05 -4.61 1.21
N ALA A 232 14.48 -3.57 0.49
CA ALA A 232 14.58 -3.58 -0.97
C ALA A 232 16.06 -3.72 -1.40
N VAL A 233 16.35 -4.74 -2.21
CA VAL A 233 17.70 -5.16 -2.60
C VAL A 233 17.84 -5.23 -4.11
N ARG A 234 18.95 -4.74 -4.67
CA ARG A 234 19.30 -4.98 -6.09
C ARG A 234 20.33 -6.12 -6.16
N PRO A 235 20.12 -7.18 -6.95
CA PRO A 235 21.10 -8.26 -7.04
C PRO A 235 22.45 -7.76 -7.60
N GLU A 236 22.45 -7.10 -8.75
CA GLU A 236 23.67 -6.76 -9.51
C GLU A 236 24.71 -5.97 -8.70
N LEU A 237 24.26 -5.07 -7.82
CA LEU A 237 25.12 -4.19 -7.01
C LEU A 237 25.57 -4.81 -5.67
N GLY A 238 25.08 -6.00 -5.31
CA GLY A 238 25.35 -6.63 -4.02
C GLY A 238 24.58 -6.01 -2.84
N LEU A 239 24.80 -6.55 -1.64
CA LEU A 239 24.09 -6.09 -0.43
C LEU A 239 24.92 -5.08 0.38
N SER A 240 24.25 -4.04 0.87
CA SER A 240 24.85 -3.10 1.81
C SER A 240 25.21 -3.77 3.14
N ARG A 241 26.13 -3.15 3.90
CA ARG A 241 26.51 -3.59 5.27
C ARG A 241 25.32 -3.64 6.24
N TRP A 242 24.18 -3.04 5.90
CA TRP A 242 22.95 -3.08 6.68
C TRP A 242 22.00 -4.18 6.20
N GLU A 243 21.74 -4.32 4.90
CA GLU A 243 20.95 -5.45 4.36
C GLU A 243 21.59 -6.80 4.75
N ALA A 244 22.91 -6.94 4.56
CA ALA A 244 23.65 -8.13 4.97
C ALA A 244 23.62 -8.37 6.50
N ARG A 245 23.36 -7.34 7.32
CA ARG A 245 23.16 -7.48 8.78
C ARG A 245 21.75 -7.97 9.10
N GLN A 246 20.74 -7.50 8.38
CA GLN A 246 19.36 -7.99 8.54
C GLN A 246 19.28 -9.48 8.16
N LEU A 247 19.81 -9.89 7.00
CA LEU A 247 19.82 -11.30 6.60
C LEU A 247 20.59 -12.19 7.60
N ARG A 248 21.74 -11.73 8.12
CA ARG A 248 22.51 -12.50 9.12
C ARG A 248 21.77 -12.70 10.44
N ARG A 249 20.82 -11.84 10.82
CA ARG A 249 19.97 -12.03 12.01
C ARG A 249 19.00 -13.20 11.85
N LEU A 250 18.65 -13.57 10.63
CA LEU A 250 17.73 -14.68 10.33
C LEU A 250 18.37 -16.06 10.48
N ARG A 251 19.71 -16.14 10.57
CA ARG A 251 20.47 -17.41 10.68
C ARG A 251 20.08 -18.27 11.89
N HIS A 252 19.67 -17.65 12.99
CA HIS A 252 19.63 -18.28 14.32
C HIS A 252 18.25 -18.20 15.01
N GLY A 253 17.17 -17.93 14.26
CA GLY A 253 15.80 -17.93 14.80
C GLY A 253 14.78 -18.21 13.70
N ASP A 254 13.53 -18.45 14.08
CA ASP A 254 12.47 -18.99 13.21
C ASP A 254 11.81 -17.97 12.27
N ALA A 255 12.53 -16.90 11.95
CA ALA A 255 12.06 -15.85 11.07
C ALA A 255 11.81 -16.39 9.64
N ARG A 256 10.64 -16.05 9.08
CA ARG A 256 10.26 -16.34 7.69
C ARG A 256 10.73 -15.23 6.78
N VAL A 257 10.99 -15.57 5.53
CA VAL A 257 11.37 -14.62 4.47
C VAL A 257 10.35 -14.71 3.35
N ALA A 258 9.80 -13.58 2.92
CA ALA A 258 8.99 -13.52 1.71
C ALA A 258 9.77 -12.76 0.63
N LEU A 259 10.14 -13.43 -0.47
CA LEU A 259 10.76 -12.79 -1.62
C LEU A 259 9.65 -12.25 -2.53
N VAL A 260 9.64 -10.94 -2.79
CA VAL A 260 8.62 -10.27 -3.61
C VAL A 260 9.25 -9.53 -4.79
N ASP A 261 8.62 -9.68 -5.96
CA ASP A 261 9.00 -9.08 -7.25
C ASP A 261 7.75 -9.04 -8.15
N ASP A 262 7.84 -8.41 -9.33
CA ASP A 262 6.67 -8.25 -10.22
C ASP A 262 6.29 -9.50 -11.01
N HIS A 263 7.21 -10.19 -11.68
CA HIS A 263 7.07 -11.63 -11.95
C HIS A 263 8.40 -12.35 -12.20
N ALA A 264 8.36 -13.67 -12.37
CA ALA A 264 9.53 -14.54 -12.44
C ALA A 264 9.77 -15.13 -13.84
N ASP A 265 9.66 -14.31 -14.88
CA ASP A 265 9.67 -14.63 -16.34
C ASP A 265 10.52 -15.83 -16.75
N THR A 266 11.74 -15.89 -16.22
CA THR A 266 12.77 -16.89 -16.55
C THR A 266 13.45 -17.45 -15.30
N GLY A 267 12.94 -17.15 -14.11
CA GLY A 267 13.62 -17.41 -12.82
C GLY A 267 14.96 -16.67 -12.61
N LEU A 268 15.40 -15.82 -13.57
CA LEU A 268 16.71 -15.18 -13.56
C LEU A 268 16.91 -14.14 -12.42
N THR A 269 15.84 -13.53 -11.90
CA THR A 269 15.90 -12.71 -10.67
C THR A 269 15.89 -13.60 -9.41
N VAL A 270 15.02 -14.61 -9.42
CA VAL A 270 14.75 -15.51 -8.28
C VAL A 270 15.96 -16.36 -7.90
N ARG A 271 16.55 -17.10 -8.84
CA ARG A 271 17.62 -18.07 -8.53
C ARG A 271 18.87 -17.41 -7.91
N PRO A 272 19.43 -16.31 -8.49
CA PRO A 272 20.54 -15.60 -7.85
C PRO A 272 20.18 -15.02 -6.48
N MET A 273 18.91 -14.61 -6.26
CA MET A 273 18.45 -14.13 -4.96
C MET A 273 18.34 -15.23 -3.90
N LEU A 274 17.84 -16.42 -4.26
CA LEU A 274 17.84 -17.59 -3.37
C LEU A 274 19.27 -18.03 -3.02
N GLU A 275 20.17 -18.07 -3.99
CA GLU A 275 21.60 -18.33 -3.75
C GLU A 275 22.22 -17.31 -2.79
N ARG A 276 21.88 -16.01 -2.92
CA ARG A 276 22.36 -14.96 -2.02
C ARG A 276 21.81 -15.14 -0.62
N LEU A 277 20.51 -15.40 -0.47
CA LEU A 277 19.87 -15.68 0.82
C LEU A 277 20.58 -16.86 1.51
N ALA A 278 20.84 -17.95 0.78
CA ALA A 278 21.61 -19.10 1.27
C ALA A 278 23.06 -18.76 1.67
N ARG A 279 23.80 -17.99 0.84
CA ARG A 279 25.16 -17.50 1.18
C ARG A 279 25.15 -16.60 2.43
N TYR A 280 24.10 -15.81 2.64
CA TYR A 280 23.89 -15.05 3.87
C TYR A 280 23.32 -15.88 5.03
N GLY A 281 23.08 -17.17 4.83
CA GLY A 281 22.71 -18.17 5.85
C GLY A 281 21.22 -18.25 6.18
N VAL A 282 20.37 -17.71 5.32
CA VAL A 282 18.93 -17.96 5.36
C VAL A 282 18.68 -19.38 4.83
N ARG A 283 17.98 -20.21 5.61
CA ARG A 283 17.56 -21.55 5.14
C ARG A 283 16.44 -21.42 4.11
N LEU A 284 16.50 -22.19 3.03
CA LEU A 284 15.53 -22.07 1.92
C LEU A 284 14.13 -22.56 2.32
N ASP A 285 13.99 -23.52 3.26
CA ASP A 285 12.71 -23.97 3.82
C ASP A 285 11.95 -22.88 4.61
N ARG A 286 12.60 -21.74 4.87
CA ARG A 286 12.01 -20.55 5.49
C ARG A 286 11.73 -19.42 4.49
N VAL A 287 12.00 -19.62 3.20
CA VAL A 287 11.73 -18.65 2.12
C VAL A 287 10.44 -19.02 1.40
N THR A 288 9.50 -18.08 1.34
CA THR A 288 8.30 -18.13 0.50
C THR A 288 8.50 -17.19 -0.68
N LEU A 289 8.20 -17.66 -1.90
CA LEU A 289 8.11 -16.79 -3.07
C LEU A 289 6.70 -16.22 -3.14
N ALA A 290 6.58 -14.89 -3.22
CA ALA A 290 5.31 -14.20 -3.38
C ALA A 290 5.43 -13.24 -4.57
N MET A 291 5.09 -13.76 -5.75
CA MET A 291 5.08 -13.05 -7.03
C MET A 291 3.72 -13.29 -7.72
N PRO A 292 3.22 -12.31 -8.49
CA PRO A 292 2.24 -12.54 -9.56
C PRO A 292 2.66 -13.69 -10.51
N LEU A 293 1.67 -14.37 -11.07
CA LEU A 293 1.86 -15.43 -12.07
C LEU A 293 1.21 -14.99 -13.38
N HIS A 294 2.03 -14.69 -14.38
CA HIS A 294 1.55 -14.33 -15.71
C HIS A 294 1.01 -15.57 -16.45
N ARG A 295 -0.20 -15.50 -17.02
CA ARG A 295 -0.89 -16.67 -17.63
C ARG A 295 -0.14 -17.32 -18.80
N ALA A 296 0.79 -16.61 -19.45
CA ALA A 296 1.59 -17.16 -20.54
C ALA A 296 2.91 -17.82 -20.10
N GLY A 297 3.30 -17.71 -18.82
CA GLY A 297 4.57 -18.24 -18.30
C GLY A 297 4.36 -19.31 -17.23
N GLN A 298 4.65 -20.57 -17.56
CA GLN A 298 4.69 -21.65 -16.58
C GLN A 298 6.03 -21.66 -15.84
N TRP A 299 6.10 -20.97 -14.69
CA TRP A 299 7.20 -21.09 -13.74
C TRP A 299 6.69 -21.44 -12.33
N PRO A 300 7.31 -22.41 -11.61
CA PRO A 300 8.35 -23.33 -12.10
C PRO A 300 7.80 -24.33 -13.12
N PRO A 301 8.64 -24.86 -14.04
CA PRO A 301 8.26 -26.01 -14.85
C PRO A 301 8.00 -27.24 -13.97
N GLU A 302 7.15 -28.15 -14.45
CA GLU A 302 6.82 -29.38 -13.73
C GLU A 302 8.05 -30.28 -13.56
N GLY A 303 8.67 -30.22 -12.37
CA GLY A 303 9.84 -31.01 -12.02
C GLY A 303 10.57 -30.47 -10.78
N ASP A 304 10.82 -29.15 -10.75
CA ASP A 304 11.59 -28.47 -9.69
C ASP A 304 10.76 -28.27 -8.39
N ARG A 305 10.39 -29.37 -7.74
CA ARG A 305 9.95 -29.36 -6.33
C ARG A 305 11.18 -29.22 -5.42
N TRP A 306 11.47 -27.97 -5.03
CA TRP A 306 12.51 -27.65 -4.05
C TRP A 306 12.13 -28.18 -2.66
N ALA A 307 12.65 -29.37 -2.32
CA ALA A 307 12.55 -30.04 -1.03
C ALA A 307 13.91 -30.07 -0.32
#